data_AF-A0A7C3Z281-F1
#
_entry.id   AF-A0A7C3Z281-F1
#
_cell.length_a   1.000
_cell.length_b   1.000
_cell.length_c   1.000
_cell.angle_alpha   90.00
_cell.angle_beta   90.00
_cell.angle_gamma   90.00
#
_symmetry.space_group_name_H-M   'P 1'
#
loop_
_entity.id
_entity.type
_entity.pdbx_description
1 polymer ?
#
loop_
_entity_poly.entity_id
_entity_poly.type
_entity_poly.pdbx_seq_one_letter_code
_entity_poly.pdbx_strand_id
1 'polypeptide(L)'
;MKITRQQARKVLESSFPDFRGRKIELVLTNKVTLRHLNADGGVQFDYCAVRWDGKSESLDVPAPWLHNLEYQDVNIPAGYAVVERRSIWNRNSVVIYYNPGIDSIDSGKLISGGLKNVY
;
A
#
# COMPACT_ATOMS: atom_id res chain seq x y z
N MET A 1 11.25 0.05 13.08
CA MET A 1 12.06 -0.20 11.87
C MET A 1 11.79 0.89 10.82
N LYS A 2 12.83 1.56 10.29
CA LYS A 2 12.68 2.55 9.19
C LYS A 2 12.82 1.83 7.84
N ILE A 3 11.85 1.98 6.95
CA ILE A 3 11.91 1.39 5.60
C ILE A 3 12.87 2.19 4.72
N THR A 4 13.80 1.49 4.06
CA THR A 4 14.67 2.11 3.06
C THR A 4 13.99 2.19 1.69
N ARG A 5 14.44 3.13 0.84
CA ARG A 5 13.93 3.26 -0.54
C ARG A 5 14.09 1.96 -1.36
N GLN A 6 15.16 1.20 -1.10
CA GLN A 6 15.40 -0.08 -1.77
C GLN A 6 14.41 -1.16 -1.33
N GLN A 7 14.06 -1.20 -0.04
CA GLN A 7 13.03 -2.11 0.47
C GLN A 7 11.65 -1.75 -0.07
N ALA A 8 11.28 -0.47 -0.08
CA ALA A 8 10.03 -0.01 -0.68
C ALA A 8 9.93 -0.39 -2.16
N ARG A 9 11.04 -0.29 -2.90
CA ARG A 9 11.10 -0.71 -4.31
C ARG A 9 10.87 -2.21 -4.49
N LYS A 10 11.50 -3.06 -3.66
CA LYS A 10 11.27 -4.51 -3.71
C LYS A 10 9.81 -4.87 -3.40
N VAL A 11 9.20 -4.19 -2.45
CA VAL A 11 7.77 -4.35 -2.12
C VAL A 11 6.88 -3.95 -3.28
N LEU A 12 7.22 -2.85 -3.99
CA LEU A 12 6.48 -2.42 -5.18
C LEU A 12 6.62 -3.38 -6.35
N GLU A 13 7.85 -3.81 -6.64
CA GLU A 13 8.13 -4.75 -7.74
C GLU A 13 7.46 -6.11 -7.51
N SER A 14 7.29 -6.53 -6.26
CA SER A 14 6.59 -7.79 -5.90
C SER A 14 5.07 -7.67 -5.85
N SER A 15 4.51 -6.47 -5.57
CA SER A 15 3.06 -6.25 -5.53
C SER A 15 2.47 -5.87 -6.88
N PHE A 16 3.05 -4.85 -7.52
CA PHE A 16 2.56 -4.27 -8.76
C PHE A 16 3.74 -4.06 -9.73
N PRO A 17 4.25 -5.13 -10.37
CA PRO A 17 5.44 -5.07 -11.24
C PRO A 17 5.27 -4.17 -12.46
N ASP A 18 4.02 -3.96 -12.88
CA ASP A 18 3.58 -3.08 -13.95
C ASP A 18 3.50 -1.60 -13.53
N PHE A 19 3.58 -1.29 -12.23
CA PHE A 19 3.51 0.08 -11.76
C PHE A 19 4.70 0.90 -12.27
N ARG A 20 4.38 2.02 -12.93
CA ARG A 20 5.35 3.01 -13.44
C ARG A 20 5.18 4.38 -12.80
N GLY A 21 4.31 4.50 -11.80
CA GLY A 21 4.00 5.78 -11.17
C GLY A 21 5.16 6.32 -10.33
N ARG A 22 5.23 7.65 -10.20
CA ARG A 22 6.27 8.34 -9.42
C ARG A 22 5.88 8.55 -7.95
N LYS A 23 4.58 8.49 -7.64
CA LYS A 23 4.05 8.79 -6.30
C LYS A 23 3.87 7.49 -5.51
N ILE A 24 4.68 7.38 -4.46
CA ILE A 24 4.61 6.33 -3.46
C ILE A 24 4.42 7.02 -2.12
N GLU A 25 3.33 6.69 -1.42
CA GLU A 25 3.05 7.15 -0.08
C GLU A 25 3.35 6.03 0.93
N LEU A 26 3.90 6.37 2.09
CA LEU A 26 4.16 5.42 3.18
C LEU A 26 3.30 5.79 4.37
N VAL A 27 2.47 4.86 4.83
CA VAL A 27 1.56 5.06 5.97
C VAL A 27 1.88 4.08 7.07
N LEU A 28 2.21 4.62 8.25
CA LEU A 28 2.45 3.86 9.47
C LEU A 28 1.10 3.54 10.14
N THR A 29 0.69 2.28 10.10
CA THR A 29 -0.57 1.83 10.71
C THR A 29 -0.54 0.33 10.99
N ASN A 30 -1.26 -0.10 12.02
CA ASN A 30 -1.49 -1.52 12.30
C ASN A 30 -2.71 -2.09 11.56
N LYS A 31 -3.40 -1.25 10.77
CA LYS A 31 -4.71 -1.56 10.21
C LYS A 31 -4.97 -0.79 8.93
N VAL A 32 -5.57 -1.45 7.94
CA VAL A 32 -6.03 -0.84 6.69
C VAL A 32 -7.51 -1.17 6.49
N THR A 33 -8.31 -0.17 6.12
CA THR A 33 -9.68 -0.39 5.70
C THR A 33 -9.70 -0.55 4.19
N LEU A 34 -10.16 -1.68 3.68
CA LEU A 34 -10.28 -1.92 2.25
C LEU A 34 -11.45 -1.11 1.69
N ARG A 35 -11.23 -0.38 0.60
CA ARG A 35 -12.26 0.48 -0.02
C ARG A 35 -12.11 0.47 -1.53
N HIS A 36 -13.20 0.78 -2.24
CA HIS A 36 -13.25 0.84 -3.70
C HIS A 36 -12.67 -0.40 -4.38
N LEU A 37 -12.92 -1.58 -3.78
CA LEU A 37 -12.57 -2.87 -4.37
C LEU A 37 -13.39 -3.11 -5.65
N ASN A 38 -14.61 -2.57 -5.68
CA ASN A 38 -15.41 -2.44 -6.88
C ASN A 38 -15.08 -1.12 -7.59
N ALA A 39 -14.90 -1.18 -8.91
CA ALA A 39 -14.77 0.01 -9.73
C ALA A 39 -16.06 0.83 -9.69
N ASP A 40 -16.01 2.04 -9.12
CA ASP A 40 -17.13 2.97 -9.07
C ASP A 40 -16.65 4.39 -9.41
N GLY A 41 -17.41 5.12 -10.23
CA GLY A 41 -17.12 6.51 -10.57
C GLY A 41 -15.74 6.76 -11.18
N GLY A 42 -15.13 5.75 -11.83
CA GLY A 42 -13.77 5.84 -12.39
C GLY A 42 -12.64 5.67 -11.35
N VAL A 43 -12.98 5.14 -10.17
CA VAL A 43 -12.05 4.85 -9.07
C VAL A 43 -12.07 3.35 -8.78
N GLN A 44 -10.91 2.72 -8.77
CA GLN A 44 -10.73 1.33 -8.37
C GLN A 44 -9.42 1.19 -7.60
N PHE A 45 -9.46 0.51 -6.45
CA PHE A 45 -8.29 0.23 -5.63
C PHE A 45 -7.98 -1.27 -5.64
N ASP A 46 -6.72 -1.60 -5.87
CA ASP A 46 -6.20 -2.96 -5.76
C ASP A 46 -5.33 -3.07 -4.51
N TYR A 47 -5.42 -4.19 -3.80
CA TYR A 47 -4.66 -4.43 -2.58
C TYR A 47 -3.80 -5.69 -2.72
N CYS A 48 -2.55 -5.59 -2.26
CA CYS A 48 -1.62 -6.71 -2.22
C CYS A 48 -0.93 -6.77 -0.85
N ALA A 49 -0.94 -7.94 -0.21
CA ALA A 49 -0.20 -8.17 1.02
C ALA A 49 1.22 -8.62 0.67
N VAL A 50 2.22 -7.99 1.26
CA VAL A 50 3.64 -8.24 0.94
C VAL A 50 4.45 -8.32 2.22
N ARG A 51 5.32 -9.32 2.31
CA ARG A 51 6.36 -9.40 3.35
C ARG A 51 7.59 -8.59 2.93
N TRP A 52 8.37 -8.11 3.90
CA TRP A 52 9.62 -7.37 3.58
C TRP A 52 10.65 -8.18 2.78
N ASP A 53 10.55 -9.50 2.76
CA ASP A 53 11.36 -10.39 1.93
C ASP A 53 10.95 -10.41 0.45
N GLY A 54 9.86 -9.72 0.09
CA GLY A 54 9.34 -9.62 -1.27
C GLY A 54 8.37 -10.75 -1.64
N LYS A 55 7.98 -11.62 -0.71
CA LYS A 55 6.88 -12.56 -0.93
C LYS A 55 5.55 -11.82 -0.87
N SER A 56 4.79 -11.88 -1.95
CA SER A 56 3.48 -11.24 -2.07
C SER A 56 2.37 -12.28 -2.21
N GLU A 57 1.23 -11.97 -1.60
CA GLU A 57 -0.05 -12.61 -1.87
C GLU A 57 -1.02 -11.51 -2.32
N SER A 58 -1.50 -11.63 -3.55
CA SER A 58 -2.54 -10.73 -4.07
C SER A 58 -3.90 -11.20 -3.55
N LEU A 59 -4.76 -10.25 -3.23
CA LEU A 59 -6.19 -10.53 -3.08
C LEU A 59 -6.76 -10.76 -4.49
N ASP A 60 -6.67 -12.01 -4.96
CA ASP A 60 -7.29 -12.42 -6.21
C ASP A 60 -8.78 -12.68 -5.96
N VAL A 61 -9.59 -11.63 -6.06
CA VAL A 61 -11.03 -11.72 -5.81
C VAL A 61 -11.77 -11.34 -7.09
N PRO A 62 -12.57 -12.24 -7.68
CA PRO A 62 -13.34 -11.93 -8.88
C PRO A 62 -14.49 -10.96 -8.55
N ALA A 63 -14.58 -9.85 -9.29
CA ALA A 63 -15.69 -8.90 -9.23
C ALA A 63 -16.96 -9.53 -9.89
N PRO A 64 -18.22 -9.10 -9.63
CA PRO A 64 -18.60 -7.68 -9.81
C PRO A 64 -19.60 -7.00 -8.85
N TRP A 65 -20.20 -7.61 -7.81
CA TRP A 65 -21.33 -6.92 -7.11
C TRP A 65 -21.30 -6.89 -5.59
N LEU A 66 -20.39 -7.61 -4.93
CA LEU A 66 -20.20 -7.53 -3.48
C LEU A 66 -18.83 -8.12 -3.15
N HIS A 67 -17.81 -7.25 -3.06
CA HIS A 67 -16.63 -7.64 -2.31
C HIS A 67 -17.08 -7.65 -0.85
N ASN A 68 -17.27 -8.84 -0.28
CA ASN A 68 -17.61 -8.99 1.15
C ASN A 68 -16.59 -8.31 2.06
N LEU A 69 -15.41 -7.98 1.51
CA LEU A 69 -14.29 -7.31 2.15
C LEU A 69 -14.33 -5.77 2.02
N GLU A 70 -15.25 -5.19 1.25
CA GLU A 70 -15.40 -3.74 1.13
C GLU A 70 -15.77 -3.15 2.50
N TYR A 71 -15.07 -2.07 2.88
CA TYR A 71 -15.12 -1.46 4.22
C TYR A 71 -14.67 -2.37 5.37
N GLN A 72 -14.13 -3.56 5.08
CA GLN A 72 -13.53 -4.39 6.10
C GLN A 72 -12.16 -3.87 6.50
N ASP A 73 -11.90 -4.12 7.76
CA ASP A 73 -10.76 -3.67 8.50
C ASP A 73 -9.77 -4.82 8.63
N VAL A 74 -8.64 -4.72 7.94
CA VAL A 74 -7.59 -5.74 7.92
C VAL A 74 -6.45 -5.32 8.83
N ASN A 75 -6.15 -6.17 9.80
CA ASN A 75 -4.98 -5.99 10.66
C ASN A 75 -3.70 -6.31 9.89
N ILE A 76 -2.69 -5.47 10.05
CA ILE A 76 -1.37 -5.62 9.45
C ILE A 76 -0.41 -6.12 10.54
N PRO A 77 0.01 -7.40 10.50
CA PRO A 77 1.00 -7.90 11.45
C PRO A 77 2.34 -7.20 11.26
N ALA A 78 3.14 -7.13 12.32
CA ALA A 78 4.52 -6.63 12.20
C ALA A 78 5.31 -7.51 11.21
N GLY A 79 6.14 -6.89 10.38
CA GLY A 79 6.89 -7.59 9.33
C GLY A 79 6.15 -7.77 8.00
N TYR A 80 4.89 -7.33 7.92
CA TYR A 80 4.09 -7.29 6.70
C TYR A 80 3.78 -5.84 6.31
N ALA A 81 3.46 -5.67 5.04
CA ALA A 81 2.94 -4.45 4.45
C ALA A 81 1.73 -4.77 3.58
N VAL A 82 0.81 -3.82 3.48
CA VAL A 82 -0.28 -3.85 2.51
C VAL A 82 -0.04 -2.73 1.52
N VAL A 83 0.01 -3.08 0.24
CA VAL A 83 0.21 -2.14 -0.86
C VAL A 83 -1.14 -1.90 -1.51
N GLU A 84 -1.58 -0.65 -1.51
CA GLU A 84 -2.79 -0.18 -2.17
C GLU A 84 -2.40 0.54 -3.46
N ARG A 85 -2.88 0.05 -4.60
CA ARG A 85 -2.79 0.75 -5.88
C ARG A 85 -4.11 1.45 -6.14
N ARG A 86 -4.09 2.77 -6.20
CA ARG A 86 -5.25 3.58 -6.59
C ARG A 86 -5.20 3.84 -8.09
N SER A 87 -6.22 3.40 -8.81
CA SER A 87 -6.47 3.82 -10.18
C SER A 87 -7.62 4.80 -10.21
N ILE A 88 -7.32 6.05 -10.56
CA ILE A 88 -8.26 7.17 -10.56
C ILE A 88 -8.13 7.86 -11.93
N TRP A 89 -9.12 7.69 -12.81
CA TRP A 89 -9.14 8.34 -14.14
C TRP A 89 -7.81 8.18 -14.91
N ASN A 90 -7.29 6.94 -15.02
CA ASN A 90 -6.00 6.59 -15.65
C ASN A 90 -4.74 7.12 -14.93
N ARG A 91 -4.87 7.66 -13.72
CA ARG A 91 -3.73 8.01 -12.86
C ARG A 91 -3.56 6.90 -11.83
N ASN A 92 -2.34 6.35 -11.79
CA ASN A 92 -1.97 5.33 -10.82
C ASN A 92 -1.10 5.95 -9.72
N SER A 93 -1.48 5.73 -8.47
CA SER A 93 -0.65 6.03 -7.29
C SER A 93 -0.64 4.84 -6.37
N VAL A 94 0.45 4.67 -5.60
CA VAL A 94 0.57 3.57 -4.65
C VAL A 94 0.76 4.11 -3.24
N VAL A 95 0.07 3.47 -2.29
CA VAL A 95 0.25 3.67 -0.86
C VAL A 95 0.71 2.36 -0.23
N ILE A 96 1.75 2.41 0.59
CA ILE A 96 2.27 1.27 1.33
C ILE A 96 1.93 1.49 2.80
N TYR A 97 0.99 0.68 3.29
CA TYR A 97 0.63 0.61 4.69
C TYR A 97 1.52 -0.41 5.38
N TYR A 98 2.12 -0.05 6.53
CA TYR A 98 2.91 -1.01 7.30
C TYR A 98 2.82 -0.77 8.80
N ASN A 99 2.89 -1.89 9.53
CA ASN A 99 2.97 -1.89 10.97
C ASN A 99 4.44 -1.93 11.39
N PRO A 100 4.98 -0.86 11.99
CA PRO A 100 6.39 -0.79 12.34
C PRO A 100 6.73 -1.61 13.62
N GLY A 101 5.73 -2.15 14.32
CA GLY A 101 5.87 -2.89 15.58
C GLY A 101 6.14 -2.01 16.80
N ILE A 102 6.13 -2.61 17.99
CA ILE A 102 6.40 -1.90 19.27
C ILE A 102 7.84 -1.32 19.33
N ASP A 103 8.79 -1.91 18.60
CA ASP A 103 10.20 -1.49 18.57
C ASP A 103 10.49 -0.26 17.68
N SER A 104 9.52 0.63 17.48
CA SER A 104 9.63 1.70 16.48
C SER A 104 9.10 3.06 16.90
N ILE A 105 8.90 3.27 18.21
CA ILE A 105 8.53 4.54 18.83
C ILE A 105 9.67 5.55 18.66
N ASP A 106 9.83 6.07 17.45
CA ASP A 106 10.70 7.21 17.15
C ASP A 106 10.17 8.00 15.93
N SER A 107 8.84 8.04 15.81
CA SER A 107 8.09 8.74 14.77
C SER A 107 7.80 10.20 15.15
N GLY A 108 8.84 10.93 15.57
CA GLY A 108 8.83 12.38 15.75
C GLY A 108 9.25 13.19 14.51
N LYS A 109 9.66 12.52 13.42
CA LYS A 109 9.94 13.16 12.12
C LYS A 109 9.08 12.56 11.04
N LEU A 110 7.84 13.04 11.02
CA LEU A 110 6.97 13.05 9.85
C LEU A 110 7.80 13.38 8.60
N ILE A 111 7.74 12.50 7.60
CA ILE A 111 8.10 12.82 6.22
C ILE A 111 6.99 13.73 5.67
N SER A 112 6.84 14.91 6.27
CA SER A 112 6.11 16.06 5.72
C SER A 112 7.04 16.96 4.90
N GLY A 113 8.29 16.52 4.69
CA GLY A 113 9.11 17.00 3.60
C GLY A 113 8.54 16.47 2.31
N GLY A 114 7.72 17.28 1.64
CA GLY A 114 7.28 16.99 0.29
C GLY A 114 8.46 16.55 -0.56
N LEU A 115 8.22 15.57 -1.43
CA LEU A 115 9.02 15.38 -2.64
C LEU A 115 8.81 16.63 -3.52
N LYS A 116 9.36 17.77 -3.09
CA LYS A 116 9.83 18.83 -3.96
C LYS A 116 11.19 18.34 -4.46
N ASN A 117 11.23 17.98 -5.73
CA ASN A 117 12.41 17.89 -6.59
C ASN A 117 13.69 17.31 -5.97
N VAL A 118 14.03 16.09 -6.38
CA VAL A 118 15.44 15.72 -6.59
C VAL A 118 15.51 15.00 -7.94
N TYR A 119 15.89 15.79 -8.95
CA TYR A 119 16.21 15.55 -10.37
C TYR A 119 15.30 14.63 -11.19
#